data_AF-K9WGL1-F1
#
_entry.id   AF-K9WGL1-F1
#
_cell.length_a   1.000
_cell.length_b   1.000
_cell.length_c   1.000
_cell.angle_alpha   90.00
_cell.angle_beta   90.00
_cell.angle_gamma   90.00
#
_symmetry.space_group_name_H-M   'P 1'
#
loop_
_entity.id
_entity.type
_entity.pdbx_description
1 polymer ?
#
loop_
_entity_poly.entity_id
_entity_poly.type
_entity_poly.pdbx_seq_one_letter_code
_entity_poly.pdbx_strand_id
1 'polypeptide(L)' 'MKTSSISTLGSLKQRTVRLTLSLPVQATLYTSLCVLTLWTIYFSTYPAAHNQMHSLRHHTLMVGCH' A
#
# COMPACT_ATOMS: atom_id res chain seq x y z
N MET A 1 21.38 40.09 -3.74
CA MET A 1 20.22 39.37 -3.16
C MET A 1 19.92 38.14 -4.01
N LYS A 2 20.47 36.96 -3.67
CA LYS A 2 20.12 35.67 -4.32
C LYS A 2 20.67 34.47 -3.51
N THR A 3 20.26 34.32 -2.27
CA THR A 3 20.65 33.19 -1.40
C THR A 3 19.46 32.43 -0.80
N SER A 4 18.24 32.96 -0.92
CA SER A 4 17.03 32.40 -0.30
C SER A 4 16.50 31.12 -0.96
N SER A 5 16.79 30.90 -2.24
CA SER A 5 16.23 29.78 -3.01
C SER A 5 16.88 28.42 -2.69
N ILE A 6 18.18 28.41 -2.36
CA ILE A 6 18.94 27.17 -2.09
C ILE A 6 18.58 26.62 -0.71
N SER A 7 18.42 27.50 0.29
CA SER A 7 18.00 27.13 1.65
C SER A 7 16.60 26.52 1.68
N THR A 8 15.69 27.04 0.84
CA THR A 8 14.30 26.55 0.74
C THR A 8 14.26 25.14 0.14
N LEU A 9 15.01 24.88 -0.93
CA LEU A 9 15.07 23.55 -1.56
C LEU A 9 15.71 22.50 -0.61
N GLY A 10 16.77 22.88 0.12
CA GLY A 10 17.39 22.03 1.13
C GLY A 10 16.44 21.69 2.29
N SER A 11 15.68 22.68 2.77
CA SER A 11 14.66 22.51 3.82
C SER A 11 13.51 21.59 3.39
N LEU A 12 13.01 21.76 2.16
CA LEU A 12 11.99 20.89 1.58
C LEU A 12 12.50 19.44 1.45
N LYS A 13 13.74 19.24 0.96
CA LYS A 13 14.36 17.91 0.87
C LYS A 13 14.49 17.24 2.25
N GLN A 14 14.96 17.96 3.26
CA GLN A 14 15.06 17.43 4.63
C GLN A 14 13.69 17.08 5.22
N ARG A 15 12.67 17.89 4.95
CA ARG A 15 11.30 17.63 5.41
C ARG A 15 10.71 16.39 4.73
N THR A 16 10.92 16.22 3.43
CA THR A 16 10.52 15.00 2.71
C THR A 16 11.24 13.78 3.25
N VAL A 17 12.55 13.85 3.50
CA VAL A 17 13.31 12.74 4.11
C VAL A 17 12.75 12.39 5.48
N ARG A 18 12.47 13.37 6.34
CA ARG A 18 11.87 13.11 7.67
C ARG A 18 10.48 12.51 7.59
N LEU A 19 9.66 12.90 6.61
CA LEU A 19 8.32 12.33 6.41
C LEU A 19 8.40 10.91 5.85
N THR A 20 9.17 10.67 4.80
CA THR A 20 9.31 9.33 4.20
C THR A 20 9.98 8.34 5.16
N LEU A 21 10.98 8.80 5.91
CA LEU A 21 11.65 7.99 6.93
C LEU A 21 10.87 7.92 8.24
N SER A 22 9.72 8.59 8.34
CA SER A 22 8.89 8.53 9.54
C SER A 22 8.27 7.13 9.67
N LEU A 23 8.22 6.65 10.91
CA LEU A 23 7.53 5.41 11.27
C LEU A 23 6.08 5.33 10.77
N PRO A 24 5.23 6.37 10.88
CA PRO A 24 3.84 6.26 10.39
C PRO A 24 3.76 6.07 8.87
N VAL A 25 4.64 6.70 8.08
CA VAL A 25 4.66 6.50 6.63
C VAL A 25 5.11 5.09 6.27
N GLN A 26 6.15 4.58 6.92
CA GLN A 26 6.59 3.20 6.73
C GLN A 26 5.51 2.18 7.13
N ALA A 27 4.86 2.38 8.27
CA ALA A 27 3.78 1.51 8.75
C ALA A 27 2.58 1.53 7.78
N THR A 28 2.21 2.72 7.29
CA THR A 28 1.12 2.86 6.32
C THR A 28 1.45 2.15 5.01
N LEU A 29 2.67 2.34 4.48
CA LEU A 29 3.12 1.67 3.26
C LEU A 29 3.11 0.14 3.41
N TYR A 30 3.67 -0.37 4.51
CA TYR A 30 3.73 -1.80 4.78
C TYR A 30 2.33 -2.41 4.94
N THR A 31 1.45 -1.74 5.69
CA THR A 31 0.07 -2.18 5.88
C THR A 31 -0.69 -2.16 4.56
N SER A 32 -0.55 -1.09 3.77
CA SER A 32 -1.20 -0.98 2.45
C SER A 32 -0.73 -2.10 1.52
N LEU A 33 0.57 -2.40 1.51
CA LEU A 33 1.14 -3.48 0.71
C LEU A 33 0.60 -4.85 1.16
N CYS A 34 0.50 -5.08 2.46
CA CYS A 34 -0.07 -6.30 3.01
C CYS A 34 -1.53 -6.48 2.59
N VAL A 35 -2.36 -5.44 2.77
CA VAL A 35 -3.78 -5.46 2.36
C VAL A 35 -3.91 -5.70 0.87
N LEU A 36 -3.11 -5.02 0.04
CA LEU A 36 -3.14 -5.19 -1.41
C LEU A 36 -2.73 -6.61 -1.84
N THR A 37 -1.75 -7.19 -1.15
CA THR A 37 -1.31 -8.57 -1.41
C THR A 37 -2.42 -9.57 -1.08
N LEU A 38 -3.01 -9.45 0.11
CA LEU A 38 -4.13 -10.30 0.54
C LEU A 38 -5.33 -10.14 -0.40
N TRP A 39 -5.67 -8.91 -0.77
CA TRP A 39 -6.72 -8.62 -1.74
C TRP A 39 -6.47 -9.32 -3.08
N THR A 40 -5.24 -9.22 -3.59
CA THR A 40 -4.86 -9.83 -4.87
C THR A 40 -4.98 -11.35 -4.83
N ILE A 41 -4.51 -12.00 -3.77
CA ILE A 41 -4.62 -13.46 -3.60
C ILE A 41 -6.09 -13.86 -3.47
N TYR A 42 -6.81 -13.18 -2.60
CA TYR A 42 -8.22 -13.47 -2.31
C TYR A 42 -9.09 -13.30 -3.56
N PHE A 43 -8.86 -12.26 -4.37
CA PHE A 43 -9.61 -11.98 -5.60
C PHE A 43 -9.00 -12.58 -6.88
N SER A 44 -7.92 -13.35 -6.79
CA SER A 44 -7.20 -13.88 -7.95
C SER A 44 -8.10 -14.68 -8.92
N THR A 45 -7.81 -14.56 -10.21
CA THR A 45 -8.41 -15.35 -11.30
C THR A 45 -7.55 -16.55 -11.69
N TYR A 46 -6.34 -16.67 -11.13
CA TYR A 46 -5.48 -17.82 -11.37
C TYR A 46 -6.09 -19.08 -10.72
N PRO A 47 -6.36 -20.17 -11.46
CA PRO A 47 -7.18 -21.28 -10.96
C PRO A 47 -6.70 -21.89 -9.65
N ALA A 48 -5.39 -22.08 -9.47
CA ALA A 48 -4.87 -22.69 -8.25
C ALA A 48 -5.12 -21.82 -7.00
N ALA A 49 -4.88 -20.50 -7.10
CA ALA A 49 -5.15 -19.57 -6.01
C ALA A 49 -6.65 -19.34 -5.80
N HIS A 50 -7.41 -19.22 -6.90
CA HIS A 50 -8.85 -19.06 -6.86
C HIS A 50 -9.53 -20.22 -6.13
N ASN A 51 -9.20 -21.45 -6.50
CA ASN A 51 -9.82 -22.65 -5.93
C ASN A 51 -9.54 -22.79 -4.42
N GLN A 52 -8.35 -22.39 -3.97
CA GLN A 52 -8.02 -22.38 -2.55
C GLN A 52 -8.86 -21.37 -1.75
N MET A 53 -9.15 -20.22 -2.35
CA MET A 53 -9.92 -19.14 -1.71
C MET A 53 -11.43 -19.25 -1.95
N HIS A 54 -11.86 -20.16 -2.83
CA HIS A 54 -13.25 -20.26 -3.31
C HIS A 54 -14.25 -20.46 -2.17
N SER A 55 -13.99 -21.41 -1.27
CA SER A 55 -14.86 -21.64 -0.10
C SER A 55 -14.99 -20.39 0.79
N LEU A 56 -13.85 -19.75 1.09
CA LEU A 56 -13.83 -18.53 1.90
C LEU A 56 -14.60 -17.37 1.24
N ARG A 57 -14.52 -17.25 -0.09
CA ARG A 57 -15.23 -16.25 -0.88
C ARG A 57 -16.75 -16.43 -0.81
N HIS A 58 -17.24 -17.67 -0.88
CA HIS A 58 -18.68 -17.96 -0.70
C HIS A 58 -19.22 -17.60 0.69
N HIS A 59 -18.37 -17.61 1.71
CA HIS A 59 -18.74 -17.16 3.05
C HIS A 59 -18.65 -15.65 3.25
N THR A 60 -18.13 -14.90 2.26
CA THR A 60 -17.94 -13.46 2.38
C THR A 60 -19.10 -12.72 1.71
N LEU A 61 -19.79 -11.90 2.51
CA LEU A 61 -20.94 -11.14 2.05
C LEU A 61 -20.55 -10.26 0.84
N MET A 62 -21.43 -10.21 -0.17
CA MET A 62 -21.25 -9.44 -1.42
C MET A 62 -20.15 -9.93 -2.38
N VAL A 63 -19.43 -11.01 -2.06
CA VAL A 63 -18.50 -11.64 -3.00
C VAL A 63 -19.28 -12.68 -3.82
N GLY A 64 -19.79 -12.24 -4.97
CA GLY A 64 -20.40 -13.15 -5.95
C GLY A 64 -19.34 -14.01 -6.63
N CYS A 65 -19.59 -15.32 -6.72
CA CYS A 65 -18.86 -16.23 -7.61
C CYS A 65 -19.74 -16.54 -8.84
N HIS A 66 -19.10 -16.98 -9.92
CA HIS A 66 -19.75 -17.33 -11.18
C HIS A 66 -20.44 -18.70 -11.12
#